data_AF-X1RJA2-F1
#
_entry.id   AF-X1RJA2-F1
#
_cell.length_a   1.000
_cell.length_b   1.000
_cell.length_c   1.000
_cell.angle_alpha   90.00
_cell.angle_beta   90.00
_cell.angle_gamma   90.00
#
_symmetry.space_group_name_H-M   'P 1'
#
loop_
_entity.id
_entity.type
_entity.pdbx_description
1 polymer ?
#
loop_
_entity_poly.entity_id
_entity_poly.type
_entity_poly.pdbx_seq_one_letter_code
_entity_poly.pdbx_strand_id
1 'polypeptide(L)'
;KPQEATDKAAFLERMDLALTEFSAQPEAATEDVLWMTESTRVMKGVGGLAYEVHESVLSKDRAKQSRAFREVVKELPRLISEFKNIPEPTTRKRQKTMKRQAQGMDLYLLACSNFAEALETSDGELAGQAAIQISKALDLLDIMDKSQLLRGE
;
A
#
# COMPACT_ATOMS: atom_id res chain seq x y z
N LYS A 1 -11.25 -15.34 16.21
CA LYS A 1 -10.87 -14.33 15.20
C LYS A 1 -10.69 -12.90 15.80
N PRO A 2 -9.92 -12.69 16.88
CA PRO A 2 -9.43 -11.34 17.25
C PRO A 2 -8.01 -11.03 16.72
N GLN A 3 -7.24 -12.05 16.32
CA GLN A 3 -5.83 -11.90 15.90
C GLN A 3 -5.68 -11.03 14.64
N GLU A 4 -6.34 -11.39 13.53
CA GLU A 4 -6.25 -10.69 12.23
C GLU A 4 -6.59 -9.18 12.33
N ALA A 5 -7.61 -8.81 13.11
CA ALA A 5 -7.98 -7.41 13.30
C ALA A 5 -6.95 -6.64 14.13
N THR A 6 -6.27 -7.31 15.07
CA THR A 6 -5.21 -6.73 15.91
C THR A 6 -3.95 -6.53 15.08
N ASP A 7 -3.62 -7.47 14.20
CA ASP A 7 -2.43 -7.42 13.34
C ASP A 7 -2.53 -6.33 12.27
N LYS A 8 -3.70 -6.17 11.66
CA LYS A 8 -3.98 -5.05 10.74
C LYS A 8 -3.88 -3.69 11.44
N ALA A 9 -4.46 -3.57 12.64
CA ALA A 9 -4.41 -2.33 13.40
C ALA A 9 -2.97 -1.95 13.77
N ALA A 10 -2.19 -2.91 14.27
CA ALA A 10 -0.78 -2.72 14.61
C ALA A 10 0.07 -2.35 13.38
N PHE A 11 -0.21 -2.92 12.22
CA PHE A 11 0.43 -2.55 10.96
C PHE A 11 0.17 -1.07 10.59
N LEU A 12 -1.09 -0.63 10.67
CA LEU A 12 -1.48 0.74 10.34
C LEU A 12 -1.00 1.76 11.38
N GLU A 13 -0.93 1.39 12.66
CA GLU A 13 -0.48 2.25 13.76
C GLU A 13 1.00 2.64 13.61
N ARG A 14 1.84 1.78 13.03
CA ARG A 14 3.26 2.11 12.76
C ARG A 14 3.42 3.30 11.82
N MET A 15 2.49 3.49 10.90
CA MET A 15 2.49 4.65 10.01
C MET A 15 2.19 5.94 10.78
N ASP A 16 1.30 5.89 11.77
CA ASP A 16 1.00 7.02 12.65
C ASP A 16 2.17 7.34 13.59
N LEU A 17 2.90 6.33 14.04
CA LEU A 17 4.11 6.51 14.86
C LEU A 17 5.19 7.29 14.09
N ALA A 18 5.47 6.89 12.85
CA ALA A 18 6.45 7.59 12.00
C ALA A 18 6.06 9.06 11.75
N LEU A 19 4.77 9.34 11.55
CA LEU A 19 4.26 10.71 11.43
C LEU A 19 4.44 11.51 12.74
N THR A 20 4.14 10.89 13.89
CA THR A 20 4.26 11.51 15.21
C THR A 20 5.72 11.85 15.52
N GLU A 21 6.64 10.92 15.26
CA GLU A 21 8.08 11.12 15.44
C GLU A 21 8.62 12.26 14.56
N PHE A 22 8.20 12.31 13.28
CA PHE A 22 8.58 13.40 12.38
C PHE A 22 8.04 14.75 12.86
N SER A 23 6.77 14.80 13.28
CA SER A 23 6.11 16.04 13.71
C SER A 23 6.69 16.59 15.02
N ALA A 24 7.32 15.75 15.84
CA ALA A 24 8.01 16.15 17.07
C ALA A 24 9.41 16.76 16.82
N GLN A 25 9.92 16.75 15.58
CA GLN A 25 11.24 17.30 15.27
C GLN A 25 11.21 18.84 15.29
N PRO A 26 12.13 19.51 16.03
CA PRO A 26 12.15 20.98 16.14
C PRO A 26 12.32 21.71 14.81
N GLU A 27 12.88 21.04 13.81
CA GLU A 27 13.22 21.58 12.49
C GLU A 27 12.16 21.27 11.43
N ALA A 28 11.05 20.59 11.80
CA ALA A 28 10.00 20.22 10.87
C ALA A 28 9.21 21.46 10.42
N ALA A 29 9.32 21.80 9.14
CA ALA A 29 8.53 22.88 8.56
C ALA A 29 7.02 22.52 8.58
N THR A 30 6.16 23.49 8.84
CA THR A 30 4.70 23.28 8.92
C THR A 30 4.12 22.69 7.64
N GLU A 31 4.57 23.16 6.48
CA GLU A 31 4.14 22.64 5.16
C GLU A 31 4.53 21.16 4.98
N ASP A 32 5.71 20.80 5.46
CA ASP A 32 6.23 19.43 5.43
C ASP A 32 5.44 18.49 6.36
N VAL A 33 4.96 18.99 7.51
CA VAL A 33 4.08 18.26 8.44
C VAL A 33 2.70 18.04 7.84
N LEU A 34 2.12 19.08 7.21
CA LEU A 34 0.82 18.97 6.52
C LEU A 34 0.89 17.94 5.38
N TRP A 35 1.95 18.01 4.57
CA TRP A 35 2.19 17.03 3.52
C TRP A 35 2.34 15.61 4.07
N MET A 36 3.16 15.42 5.12
CA MET A 36 3.34 14.11 5.78
C MET A 36 2.03 13.57 6.33
N THR A 37 1.16 14.44 6.86
CA THR A 37 -0.14 14.06 7.42
C THR A 37 -1.08 13.53 6.33
N GLU A 38 -1.26 14.29 5.26
CA GLU A 38 -2.15 13.88 4.16
C GLU A 38 -1.61 12.67 3.41
N SER A 39 -0.29 12.60 3.18
CA SER A 39 0.32 11.43 2.53
C SER A 39 0.17 10.19 3.40
N THR A 40 0.45 10.27 4.71
CA THR A 40 0.22 9.15 5.65
C THR A 40 -1.24 8.69 5.63
N ARG A 41 -2.21 9.62 5.62
CA ARG A 41 -3.65 9.28 5.55
C ARG A 41 -3.95 8.41 4.32
N VAL A 42 -3.47 8.82 3.15
CA VAL A 42 -3.69 8.06 1.90
C VAL A 42 -2.95 6.73 1.94
N MET A 43 -1.69 6.73 2.38
CA MET A 43 -0.86 5.53 2.42
C MET A 43 -1.40 4.49 3.41
N LYS A 44 -2.10 4.89 4.49
CA LYS A 44 -2.84 3.95 5.36
C LYS A 44 -3.98 3.25 4.63
N GLY A 45 -4.69 3.97 3.75
CA GLY A 45 -5.69 3.37 2.87
C GLY A 45 -5.08 2.33 1.93
N VAL A 46 -3.94 2.67 1.31
CA VAL A 46 -3.20 1.75 0.43
C VAL A 46 -2.68 0.54 1.20
N GLY A 47 -2.09 0.77 2.38
CA GLY A 47 -1.61 -0.29 3.27
C GLY A 47 -2.74 -1.22 3.72
N GLY A 48 -3.92 -0.67 4.02
CA GLY A 48 -5.10 -1.45 4.35
C GLY A 48 -5.52 -2.41 3.23
N LEU A 49 -5.51 -1.94 1.98
CA LEU A 49 -5.78 -2.77 0.80
C LEU A 49 -4.70 -3.83 0.59
N ALA A 50 -3.42 -3.46 0.74
CA ALA A 50 -2.31 -4.37 0.57
C ALA A 50 -2.30 -5.50 1.61
N TYR A 51 -2.67 -5.19 2.85
CA TYR A 51 -2.82 -6.17 3.92
C TYR A 51 -3.94 -7.18 3.60
N GLU A 52 -5.11 -6.72 3.12
CA GLU A 52 -6.21 -7.62 2.73
C GLU A 52 -5.81 -8.57 1.59
N VAL A 53 -5.05 -8.06 0.60
CA VAL A 53 -4.49 -8.91 -0.45
C VAL A 53 -3.54 -9.94 0.15
N HIS A 54 -2.64 -9.54 1.04
CA HIS A 54 -1.70 -10.45 1.68
C HIS A 54 -2.41 -11.57 2.45
N GLU A 55 -3.36 -11.23 3.33
CA GLU A 55 -4.15 -12.20 4.10
C GLU A 55 -4.95 -13.13 3.19
N SER A 56 -5.52 -12.59 2.11
CA SER A 56 -6.25 -13.41 1.13
C SER A 56 -5.33 -14.45 0.49
N VAL A 57 -4.09 -14.09 0.16
CA VAL A 57 -3.09 -15.00 -0.42
C VAL A 57 -2.68 -16.06 0.59
N LEU A 58 -2.38 -15.67 1.83
CA LEU A 58 -2.02 -16.61 2.91
C LEU A 58 -3.14 -17.63 3.17
N SER A 59 -4.40 -17.21 3.09
CA SER A 59 -5.54 -18.09 3.30
C SER A 59 -5.71 -19.18 2.24
N LYS A 60 -5.05 -19.05 1.08
CA LYS A 60 -5.18 -19.93 -0.10
C LYS A 60 -6.62 -20.09 -0.63
N ASP A 61 -7.53 -19.19 -0.23
CA ASP A 61 -8.92 -19.19 -0.64
C ASP A 61 -9.09 -18.31 -1.88
N ARG A 62 -9.38 -18.93 -3.02
CA ARG A 62 -9.54 -18.25 -4.31
C ARG A 62 -10.67 -17.21 -4.30
N ALA A 63 -11.75 -17.45 -3.55
CA ALA A 63 -12.85 -16.49 -3.46
C ALA A 63 -12.43 -15.26 -2.64
N LYS A 64 -11.67 -15.45 -1.55
CA LYS A 64 -11.10 -14.33 -0.79
C LYS A 64 -10.08 -13.55 -1.62
N GLN A 65 -9.20 -14.24 -2.35
CA GLN A 65 -8.23 -13.58 -3.23
C GLN A 65 -8.95 -12.74 -4.28
N SER A 66 -9.92 -13.33 -5.00
CA SER A 66 -10.67 -12.59 -6.02
C SER A 66 -11.36 -11.35 -5.44
N ARG A 67 -11.96 -11.46 -4.25
CA ARG A 67 -12.56 -10.32 -3.55
C ARG A 67 -11.52 -9.24 -3.21
N ALA A 68 -10.40 -9.62 -2.60
CA ALA A 68 -9.36 -8.68 -2.18
C ALA A 68 -8.75 -7.94 -3.38
N PHE A 69 -8.40 -8.66 -4.45
CA PHE A 69 -7.88 -8.05 -5.67
C PHE A 69 -8.89 -7.11 -6.33
N ARG A 70 -10.17 -7.48 -6.42
CA ARG A 70 -11.21 -6.57 -6.95
C ARG A 70 -11.42 -5.32 -6.09
N GLU A 71 -11.30 -5.45 -4.77
CA GLU A 71 -11.42 -4.29 -3.88
C GLU A 71 -10.27 -3.30 -4.13
N VAL A 72 -9.05 -3.78 -4.38
CA VAL A 72 -7.93 -2.91 -4.82
C VAL A 72 -8.30 -2.17 -6.09
N VAL A 73 -8.78 -2.88 -7.13
CA VAL A 73 -9.14 -2.28 -8.42
C VAL A 73 -10.22 -1.22 -8.27
N LYS A 74 -11.13 -1.39 -7.30
CA LYS A 74 -12.22 -0.47 -7.02
C LYS A 74 -11.78 0.76 -6.21
N GLU A 75 -11.02 0.59 -5.14
CA GLU A 75 -10.73 1.64 -4.17
C GLU A 75 -9.41 2.39 -4.45
N LEU A 76 -8.39 1.70 -4.97
CA LEU A 76 -7.08 2.31 -5.18
C LEU A 76 -7.07 3.48 -6.17
N PRO A 77 -7.88 3.52 -7.27
CA PRO A 77 -7.94 4.69 -8.14
C PRO A 77 -8.34 5.97 -7.40
N ARG A 78 -9.26 5.87 -6.43
CA ARG A 78 -9.66 7.00 -5.59
C ARG A 78 -8.48 7.46 -4.73
N LEU A 79 -7.77 6.55 -4.07
CA LEU A 79 -6.61 6.87 -3.24
C LEU A 79 -5.47 7.49 -4.07
N ILE A 80 -5.22 7.00 -5.28
CA ILE A 80 -4.26 7.59 -6.22
C ILE A 80 -4.66 9.04 -6.54
N SER A 81 -5.95 9.29 -6.80
CA SER A 81 -6.44 10.65 -7.05
C SER A 81 -6.26 11.55 -5.83
N GLU A 82 -6.57 11.05 -4.62
CA GLU A 82 -6.35 11.80 -3.38
C GLU A 82 -4.86 12.12 -3.17
N PHE A 83 -3.97 11.16 -3.43
CA PHE A 83 -2.51 11.37 -3.32
C PHE A 83 -1.99 12.42 -4.30
N LYS A 84 -2.45 12.38 -5.56
CA LYS A 84 -2.04 13.32 -6.63
C LYS A 84 -2.51 14.75 -6.35
N ASN A 85 -3.52 14.93 -5.50
CA ASN A 85 -4.01 16.24 -5.08
C ASN A 85 -3.28 16.82 -3.85
N ILE A 86 -2.38 16.05 -3.22
CA ILE A 86 -1.57 16.57 -2.11
C ILE A 86 -0.54 17.56 -2.69
N PRO A 87 -0.45 18.79 -2.15
CA PRO A 87 0.55 19.77 -2.58
C PRO A 87 1.97 19.18 -2.54
N GLU A 88 2.76 19.44 -3.58
CA GLU A 88 4.14 18.95 -3.61
C GLU A 88 4.97 19.56 -2.47
N PRO A 89 5.80 18.77 -1.78
CA PRO A 89 6.67 19.25 -0.74
C PRO A 89 7.79 20.11 -1.35
N THR A 90 8.31 21.04 -0.56
CA THR A 90 9.31 22.02 -1.00
C THR A 90 10.70 21.40 -1.19
N THR A 91 10.96 20.23 -0.58
CA THR A 91 12.27 19.58 -0.63
C THR A 91 12.38 18.52 -1.72
N ARG A 92 13.49 18.54 -2.47
CA ARG A 92 13.78 17.59 -3.56
C ARG A 92 13.74 16.12 -3.11
N LYS A 93 14.19 15.83 -1.88
CA LYS A 93 14.18 14.47 -1.32
C LYS A 93 12.74 13.95 -1.22
N ARG A 94 11.81 14.75 -0.68
CA ARG A 94 10.40 14.36 -0.52
C ARG A 94 9.66 14.29 -1.85
N GLN A 95 9.94 15.21 -2.78
CA GLN A 95 9.40 15.12 -4.15
C GLN A 95 9.78 13.80 -4.82
N LYS A 96 11.02 13.32 -4.62
CA LYS A 96 11.45 12.01 -5.12
C LYS A 96 10.69 10.87 -4.45
N THR A 97 10.44 10.94 -3.15
CA THR A 97 9.61 9.95 -2.42
C THR A 97 8.20 9.91 -2.96
N MET A 98 7.53 11.07 -3.14
CA MET A 98 6.17 11.12 -3.71
C MET A 98 6.10 10.49 -5.09
N LYS A 99 7.06 10.81 -5.97
CA LYS A 99 7.09 10.25 -7.33
C LYS A 99 7.22 8.73 -7.30
N ARG A 100 8.02 8.18 -6.37
CA ARG A 100 8.14 6.73 -6.18
C ARG A 100 6.84 6.11 -5.66
N GLN A 101 6.20 6.73 -4.67
CA GLN A 101 4.93 6.23 -4.12
C GLN A 101 3.80 6.28 -5.15
N ALA A 102 3.70 7.36 -5.93
CA ALA A 102 2.76 7.47 -7.05
C ALA A 102 2.97 6.35 -8.08
N GLN A 103 4.22 6.14 -8.51
CA GLN A 103 4.58 5.04 -9.40
C GLN A 103 4.27 3.67 -8.80
N GLY A 104 4.53 3.50 -7.50
CA GLY A 104 4.21 2.29 -6.76
C GLY A 104 2.72 1.99 -6.74
N MET A 105 1.86 3.00 -6.50
CA MET A 105 0.41 2.83 -6.51
C MET A 105 -0.12 2.49 -7.91
N ASP A 106 0.35 3.21 -8.94
CA ASP A 106 -0.04 2.94 -10.33
C ASP A 106 0.37 1.51 -10.75
N LEU A 107 1.58 1.06 -10.37
CA LEU A 107 2.05 -0.30 -10.63
C LEU A 107 1.26 -1.35 -9.84
N TYR A 108 0.94 -1.06 -8.57
CA TYR A 108 0.16 -1.97 -7.72
C TYR A 108 -1.24 -2.17 -8.28
N LEU A 109 -1.91 -1.08 -8.71
CA LEU A 109 -3.22 -1.14 -9.35
C LEU A 109 -3.21 -2.03 -10.59
N LEU A 110 -2.24 -1.81 -11.49
CA LEU A 110 -2.12 -2.61 -12.72
C LEU A 110 -1.90 -4.09 -12.39
N ALA A 111 -0.97 -4.38 -11.47
CA ALA A 111 -0.63 -5.74 -11.11
C ALA A 111 -1.79 -6.47 -10.42
N CYS A 112 -2.53 -5.81 -9.53
CA CYS A 112 -3.73 -6.36 -8.91
C CYS A 112 -4.87 -6.57 -9.92
N SER A 113 -5.00 -5.68 -10.92
CA SER A 113 -5.97 -5.86 -12.02
C SER A 113 -5.65 -7.11 -12.83
N ASN A 114 -4.39 -7.28 -13.24
CA ASN A 114 -3.94 -8.45 -13.98
C ASN A 114 -4.10 -9.74 -13.15
N PHE A 115 -3.86 -9.69 -11.85
CA PHE A 115 -4.07 -10.84 -10.98
C PHE A 115 -5.56 -11.19 -10.86
N ALA A 116 -6.44 -10.19 -10.73
CA ALA A 116 -7.88 -10.40 -10.70
C ALA A 116 -8.37 -11.07 -11.98
N GLU A 117 -7.89 -10.61 -13.15
CA GLU A 117 -8.17 -11.21 -14.44
C GLU A 117 -7.65 -12.65 -14.52
N ALA A 118 -6.40 -12.89 -14.11
CA ALA A 118 -5.82 -14.23 -14.07
C ALA A 118 -6.64 -15.21 -13.20
N LEU A 119 -7.22 -14.73 -12.10
CA LEU A 119 -8.12 -15.51 -11.27
C LEU A 119 -9.45 -15.84 -11.95
N GLU A 120 -9.91 -15.07 -12.92
CA GLU A 120 -11.13 -15.34 -13.69
C GLU A 120 -10.86 -16.27 -14.86
N THR A 121 -9.76 -16.05 -15.58
CA THR A 121 -9.37 -16.82 -16.77
C THR A 121 -8.59 -18.09 -16.44
N SER A 122 -8.16 -18.26 -15.19
CA SER A 122 -7.24 -19.31 -14.75
C SER A 122 -5.88 -19.28 -15.47
N ASP A 123 -5.45 -18.10 -15.91
CA ASP A 123 -4.14 -17.88 -16.54
C ASP A 123 -3.02 -17.85 -15.49
N GLY A 124 -2.34 -18.98 -15.32
CA GLY A 124 -1.25 -19.13 -14.37
C GLY A 124 -0.01 -18.30 -14.69
N GLU A 125 0.25 -18.00 -15.97
CA GLU A 125 1.39 -17.19 -16.38
C GLU A 125 1.14 -15.72 -16.01
N LEU A 126 -0.06 -15.22 -16.33
CA LEU A 126 -0.49 -13.87 -15.96
C LEU A 126 -0.48 -13.68 -14.43
N ALA A 127 -0.95 -14.68 -13.67
CA ALA A 127 -0.89 -14.66 -12.20
C ALA A 127 0.56 -14.56 -11.69
N GLY A 128 1.49 -15.32 -12.28
CA GLY A 128 2.91 -15.29 -11.92
C GLY A 128 3.57 -13.94 -12.21
N GLN A 129 3.30 -13.36 -13.39
CA GLN A 129 3.81 -12.04 -13.76
C GLN A 129 3.23 -10.95 -12.85
N ALA A 130 1.93 -10.99 -12.57
CA ALA A 130 1.25 -10.07 -11.69
C ALA A 130 1.84 -10.12 -10.26
N ALA A 131 2.12 -11.31 -9.72
CA ALA A 131 2.75 -11.47 -8.41
C ALA A 131 4.13 -10.79 -8.32
N ILE A 132 4.96 -10.91 -9.37
CA ILE A 132 6.26 -10.24 -9.44
C ILE A 132 6.09 -8.72 -9.43
N GLN A 133 5.11 -8.19 -10.18
CA GLN A 133 4.86 -6.76 -10.24
C GLN A 133 4.28 -6.22 -8.93
N ILE A 134 3.42 -6.97 -8.24
CA ILE A 134 2.93 -6.65 -6.89
C ILE A 134 4.11 -6.48 -5.93
N SER A 135 5.07 -7.41 -5.93
CA SER A 135 6.26 -7.32 -5.07
C SER A 135 7.09 -6.05 -5.34
N LYS A 136 7.30 -5.69 -6.61
CA LYS A 136 8.00 -4.46 -7.00
C LYS A 136 7.24 -3.20 -6.60
N ALA A 137 5.91 -3.22 -6.74
CA ALA A 137 5.07 -2.10 -6.37
C ALA A 137 5.13 -1.84 -4.86
N LEU A 138 5.07 -2.90 -4.04
CA LEU A 138 5.20 -2.79 -2.58
C LEU A 138 6.56 -2.20 -2.16
N ASP A 139 7.66 -2.56 -2.85
CA ASP A 139 8.98 -1.94 -2.61
C ASP A 139 8.99 -0.43 -2.90
N LEU A 140 8.26 0.02 -3.92
CA LEU A 140 8.18 1.43 -4.28
C LEU A 140 7.28 2.25 -3.36
N LEU A 141 6.24 1.60 -2.82
CA LEU A 141 5.30 2.21 -1.89
C LEU A 141 5.92 2.46 -0.51
N ASP A 142 6.94 1.69 -0.14
CA ASP A 142 7.62 1.78 1.17
C ASP A 142 6.64 1.64 2.35
N ILE A 143 5.55 0.90 2.13
CA ILE A 143 4.49 0.65 3.13
C ILE A 143 4.65 -0.68 3.85
N MET A 144 5.49 -1.58 3.34
CA MET A 144 5.64 -2.93 3.85
C MET A 144 7.11 -3.34 3.86
N ASP A 145 7.66 -3.56 5.05
CA ASP A 145 8.93 -4.24 5.22
C ASP A 145 8.73 -5.75 4.97
N LYS A 146 9.31 -6.26 3.87
CA LYS A 146 9.24 -7.66 3.45
C LYS A 146 9.65 -8.65 4.55
N SER A 147 10.51 -8.24 5.49
CA SER A 147 10.94 -9.10 6.61
C SER A 147 9.84 -9.36 7.65
N GLN A 148 8.79 -8.53 7.67
CA GLN A 148 7.71 -8.61 8.65
C GLN A 148 6.55 -9.52 8.20
N LEU A 149 6.42 -9.80 6.89
CA LEU A 149 5.50 -10.83 6.36
C LEU A 149 6.02 -12.24 6.59
N LEU A 150 7.34 -12.38 6.76
CA LEU A 150 8.00 -13.67 7.01
C LEU A 150 8.02 -14.05 8.49
N ARG A 151 7.63 -13.14 9.39
CA ARG A 151 7.30 -13.49 10.77
C ARG A 151 5.87 -14.05 10.79
N GLY A 152 5.71 -15.23 10.18
CA GLY A 152 4.67 -16.14 10.59
C GLY A 152 5.06 -16.67 11.97
N GLU A 153 4.61 -16.01 13.02
CA GLU A 153 4.37 -16.67 14.31
C GLU A 153 2.91 -17.11 14.38
#